data_AF-A0A2I0QMR5-F1
#
_entry.id   AF-A0A2I0QMR5-F1
#
_cell.length_a   1.000
_cell.length_b   1.000
_cell.length_c   1.000
_cell.angle_alpha   90.00
_cell.angle_beta   90.00
_cell.angle_gamma   90.00
#
_symmetry.space_group_name_H-M   'P 1'
#
loop_
_entity.id
_entity.type
_entity.pdbx_description
1 polymer ?
#
loop_
_entity_poly.entity_id
_entity_poly.type
_entity_poly.pdbx_seq_one_letter_code
_entity_poly.pdbx_strand_id
1 'polypeptide(L)' 'RLNCFYFIAKYRCPGPNAVSLFFEDKFARIEYVDKNKFNLSYMRHTEQWFEIFTEISLKECIEAIKEMPHFMP' A
#
# COMPACT_ATOMS: atom_id res chain seq x y z
N ARG A 1 9.27 -16.50 -4.63
CA ARG A 1 8.43 -15.67 -3.73
C ARG A 1 8.85 -14.24 -3.98
N LEU A 2 7.94 -13.35 -4.35
CA LEU A 2 8.27 -11.94 -4.54
C LEU A 2 8.54 -11.30 -3.17
N ASN A 3 9.58 -10.47 -3.07
CA ASN A 3 9.91 -9.77 -1.84
C ASN A 3 9.14 -8.44 -1.83
N CYS A 4 8.02 -8.42 -1.11
CA CYS A 4 7.13 -7.27 -1.06
C CYS A 4 7.13 -6.60 0.32
N PHE A 5 7.12 -5.28 0.33
CA PHE A 5 6.83 -4.44 1.48
C PHE A 5 5.41 -3.90 1.36
N TYR A 6 4.66 -3.89 2.46
CA TYR A 6 3.28 -3.42 2.49
C TYR A 6 3.17 -2.23 3.45
N PHE A 7 2.42 -1.23 3.04
CA PHE A 7 1.95 -0.16 3.92
C PHE A 7 0.53 -0.47 4.35
N ILE A 8 0.30 -0.41 5.66
CA ILE A 8 -0.95 -0.83 6.30
C ILE A 8 -1.44 0.33 7.16
N ALA A 9 -2.66 0.78 6.88
CA ALA A 9 -3.38 1.72 7.73
C ALA A 9 -4.13 0.94 8.81
N LYS A 10 -4.11 1.45 10.05
CA LYS A 10 -4.83 0.87 11.18
C LYS A 10 -5.85 1.85 11.69
N TYR A 11 -7.13 1.50 11.57
CA TYR A 11 -8.23 2.38 11.93
C TYR A 11 -8.85 1.94 13.24
N ARG A 12 -9.16 2.90 14.09
CA ARG A 12 -9.92 2.68 15.32
C ARG A 12 -11.42 2.69 15.01
N CYS A 13 -12.13 1.70 15.52
CA CYS A 13 -13.59 1.61 15.46
C CYS A 13 -14.19 1.86 16.85
N PRO A 14 -14.58 3.10 17.18
CA PRO A 14 -15.09 3.44 18.52
C PRO A 14 -16.57 3.12 18.74
N GLY A 15 -17.27 2.56 17.75
CA GLY A 15 -18.71 2.34 17.81
C GLY A 15 -19.12 1.32 18.90
N PRO A 16 -20.26 1.51 19.57
CA PRO A 16 -20.71 0.64 20.65
C PRO A 16 -21.02 -0.80 20.19
N ASN A 17 -21.30 -0.98 18.90
CA ASN A 17 -21.59 -2.26 18.28
C ASN A 17 -20.44 -2.74 17.37
N ALA A 18 -19.24 -2.17 17.50
CA ALA A 18 -18.11 -2.56 16.66
C ALA A 18 -17.71 -4.02 16.95
N VAL A 19 -17.55 -4.82 15.89
CA VAL A 19 -17.11 -6.22 16.00
C VAL A 19 -15.67 -6.31 16.53
N SER A 20 -14.84 -5.30 16.22
CA SER A 20 -13.48 -5.15 16.71
C SER A 20 -13.18 -3.68 16.99
N LEU A 21 -12.28 -3.41 17.94
CA LEU A 21 -11.79 -2.06 18.24
C LEU A 21 -10.93 -1.46 17.13
N PHE A 22 -10.36 -2.31 16.27
CA PHE A 22 -9.52 -1.90 15.15
C PHE A 22 -9.72 -2.81 13.95
N PHE A 23 -9.49 -2.26 12.76
CA PHE A 23 -9.21 -3.03 11.54
C PHE A 23 -7.98 -2.45 10.83
N GLU A 24 -7.43 -3.25 9.93
CA GLU A 24 -6.25 -2.92 9.14
C GLU A 24 -6.60 -2.97 7.66
N ASP A 25 -6.10 -2.01 6.89
CA ASP A 25 -6.25 -1.97 5.43
C ASP A 25 -4.90 -1.75 4.75
N LYS A 26 -4.62 -2.55 3.73
CA LYS A 26 -3.36 -2.46 2.97
C LYS A 26 -3.60 -1.54 1.79
N PHE A 27 -2.87 -0.44 1.70
CA PHE A 27 -3.11 0.56 0.66
C PHE A 27 -1.96 0.69 -0.35
N ALA A 28 -0.73 0.33 0.03
CA ALA A 28 0.41 0.33 -0.89
C ALA A 28 1.24 -0.96 -0.78
N ARG A 29 1.77 -1.40 -1.93
CA ARG A 29 2.68 -2.54 -2.05
C ARG A 29 3.88 -2.14 -2.90
N ILE A 30 5.07 -2.26 -2.33
CA ILE A 30 6.35 -2.12 -3.03
C ILE A 30 6.94 -3.50 -3.23
N GLU A 31 7.25 -3.86 -4.47
CA GLU A 31 7.87 -5.14 -4.84
C GLU A 31 9.32 -4.91 -5.25
N TYR A 32 10.26 -5.63 -4.64
CA TYR A 32 11.67 -5.60 -5.07
C TYR A 32 11.86 -6.41 -6.34
N VAL A 33 12.40 -5.77 -7.37
CA VAL A 33 12.69 -6.39 -8.67
C VAL A 33 14.19 -6.65 -8.82
N ASP A 34 15.01 -5.61 -8.62
CA ASP A 34 16.47 -5.67 -8.75
C ASP A 34 17.13 -4.50 -7.99
N LYS A 35 18.45 -4.37 -8.05
CA LYS A 35 19.23 -3.29 -7.45
C LYS A 35 18.64 -1.92 -7.79
N ASN A 36 18.07 -1.27 -6.78
CA ASN A 36 17.41 0.03 -6.86
C ASN A 36 16.23 0.08 -7.86
N LYS A 37 15.55 -1.06 -8.09
CA LYS A 37 14.38 -1.18 -8.96
C LYS A 37 13.24 -1.84 -8.21
N PHE A 38 12.10 -1.15 -8.20
CA PHE A 38 10.91 -1.55 -7.48
C PHE A 38 9.66 -1.29 -8.30
N ASN A 39 8.66 -2.16 -8.12
CA ASN A 39 7.32 -1.91 -8.64
C ASN A 39 6.42 -1.40 -7.50
N LEU A 40 5.57 -0.43 -7.81
CA LEU A 40 4.61 0.13 -6.86
C LEU A 40 3.18 -0.20 -7.32
N SER A 41 2.40 -0.75 -6.41
CA SER A 41 0.98 -1.03 -6.61
C SER A 41 0.14 -0.45 -5.48
N TYR A 42 -1.09 -0.04 -5.78
CA TYR A 42 -2.10 0.31 -4.77
C TYR A 42 -3.19 -0.75 -4.72
N MET A 43 -3.87 -0.83 -3.59
CA MET A 43 -5.03 -1.71 -3.42
C MET A 43 -6.28 -1.01 -3.94
N ARG A 44 -7.01 -1.65 -4.86
CA ARG A 44 -8.36 -1.21 -5.24
C ARG A 44 -9.37 -1.68 -4.20
N HIS A 45 -10.52 -0.99 -4.13
CA HIS A 45 -11.67 -1.43 -3.32
C HIS A 45 -12.24 -2.81 -3.69
N THR A 46 -11.74 -3.40 -4.79
CA THR A 46 -12.03 -4.77 -5.24
C THR A 46 -11.04 -5.81 -4.67
N GLU A 47 -10.18 -5.42 -3.73
CA GLU A 47 -9.12 -6.25 -3.14
C GLU A 47 -8.06 -6.72 -4.16
N GLN A 48 -7.95 -6.00 -5.28
CA GLN A 48 -6.97 -6.27 -6.32
C GLN A 48 -5.84 -5.25 -6.28
N TRP A 49 -4.60 -5.74 -6.38
CA TRP A 49 -3.42 -4.90 -6.54
C TRP A 49 -3.34 -4.39 -7.97
N PHE A 50 -3.32 -3.07 -8.13
CA PHE A 50 -3.09 -2.43 -9.41
C PHE A 50 -1.70 -1.81 -9.42
N GLU A 51 -0.82 -2.33 -10.27
CA GLU A 51 0.51 -1.80 -10.49
C GLU A 51 0.44 -0.48 -11.28
N ILE A 52 1.08 0.55 -10.76
CA ILE A 52 1.05 1.91 -11.33
C ILE A 52 2.43 2.38 -11.78
N PHE A 53 3.50 1.90 -11.13
CA PHE A 53 4.87 2.14 -11.56
C PHE A 53 5.68 0.86 -11.54
N THR A 54 6.61 0.76 -12.50
CA THR A 54 7.51 -0.38 -12.68
C THR A 54 8.95 0.07 -12.72
N GLU A 55 9.84 -0.69 -12.09
CA GLU A 55 11.30 -0.48 -12.08
C GLU A 55 11.76 0.93 -11.65
N ILE A 56 11.03 1.57 -10.74
CA ILE A 56 11.40 2.87 -10.17
C ILE A 56 12.27 2.70 -8.91
N SER A 57 12.94 3.75 -8.47
CA SER A 57 13.72 3.74 -7.23
C SER A 57 12.82 3.70 -6.00
N LEU A 58 13.37 3.24 -4.86
CA LEU A 58 12.65 3.27 -3.58
C LEU A 58 12.23 4.69 -3.19
N LYS A 59 13.05 5.69 -3.50
CA LYS A 59 12.73 7.09 -3.22
C LYS A 59 11.47 7.53 -3.97
N GLU A 60 11.39 7.23 -5.27
CA GLU A 60 10.21 7.52 -6.09
C GLU A 60 8.97 6.77 -5.59
N CYS A 61 9.11 5.53 -5.12
CA CYS A 61 7.98 4.82 -4.49
C CYS A 61 7.44 5.58 -3.28
N ILE A 62 8.32 6.05 -2.39
CA ILE A 62 7.92 6.75 -1.16
C ILE A 62 7.34 8.13 -1.47
N GLU A 63 7.88 8.85 -2.46
CA GLU A 63 7.31 10.12 -2.94
C GLU A 63 5.91 9.91 -3.54
N ALA A 64 5.73 8.89 -4.37
CA ALA A 64 4.41 8.54 -4.92
C ALA A 64 3.38 8.19 -3.84
N ILE A 65 3.77 7.42 -2.83
CA ILE A 65 2.88 7.05 -1.70
C ILE A 65 2.42 8.30 -0.92
N LYS A 66 3.27 9.33 -0.81
CA LYS A 66 2.93 10.56 -0.08
C LYS A 66 2.00 11.48 -0.85
N GLU A 67 2.21 11.61 -2.15
CA GLU A 67 1.60 12.67 -2.96
C GLU A 67 0.37 12.21 -3.76
N MET A 68 0.28 10.91 -4.10
CA MET A 68 -0.76 10.45 -5.02
C MET A 68 -2.05 10.03 -4.29
N PRO A 69 -3.24 10.48 -4.75
CA PRO A 69 -4.53 10.12 -4.16
C PRO A 69 -4.81 8.61 -4.11
N HIS A 70 -4.16 7.83 -4.97
CA HIS A 70 -4.30 6.37 -5.01
C HIS A 70 -3.83 5.66 -3.73
N PHE A 71 -2.96 6.30 -2.95
CA PHE A 71 -2.40 5.76 -1.71
C PHE A 71 -2.96 6.43 -0.46
N MET A 72 -3.98 7.28 -0.59
CA MET A 72 -4.67 7.87 0.55
C MET A 72 -5.57 6.80 1.20
N PRO A 73 -5.29 6.38 2.44
CA PRO A 73 -6.11 5.43 3.18
C PRO A 73 -7.43 6.05 3.67
#